data_AF-A0A8X6F1P2-F1
#
_entry.id   AF-A0A8X6F1P2-F1
#
_cell.length_a   1.000
_cell.length_b   1.000
_cell.length_c   1.000
_cell.angle_alpha   90.00
_cell.angle_beta   90.00
_cell.angle_gamma   90.00
#
_symmetry.space_group_name_H-M   'P 1'
#
loop_
_entity.id
_entity.type
_entity.pdbx_description
1 polymer ?
#
loop_
_entity_poly.entity_id
_entity_poly.type
_entity_poly.pdbx_seq_one_letter_code
_entity_poly.pdbx_strand_id
1 'polypeptide(L)'
;MDGKDNICPICFESFKENRKAYTDVCDHVFCFSCLDKWLKMESCCPIDRKRIRKFISGDEIIKVKSRKRRRSKTLYDVSVFCEICNDSKQNDTVILCDSCDLAYHMVCLDPPLKSVPSGHWYCALCKDVAKRLKGKAKGKAYSRVIH
;
A
#
# COMPACT_ATOMS: atom_id res chain seq x y z
N MET A 1 -35.49 15.59 -8.05
CA MET A 1 -35.82 14.20 -7.68
C MET A 1 -34.75 13.36 -8.32
N ASP A 2 -33.67 13.08 -7.59
CA ASP A 2 -32.42 12.65 -8.21
C ASP A 2 -31.96 11.34 -7.58
N GLY A 3 -32.34 10.24 -8.25
CA GLY A 3 -32.10 8.86 -7.83
C GLY A 3 -30.64 8.39 -7.94
N LYS A 4 -29.70 9.11 -7.32
CA LYS A 4 -28.29 8.69 -7.23
C LYS A 4 -28.00 7.74 -6.05
N ASP A 5 -28.97 7.53 -5.16
CA ASP A 5 -28.80 6.75 -3.92
C ASP A 5 -29.21 5.27 -4.04
N ASN A 6 -29.46 4.77 -5.26
CA ASN A 6 -29.96 3.41 -5.45
C ASN A 6 -28.98 2.46 -6.17
N ILE A 7 -27.68 2.76 -6.20
CA ILE A 7 -26.66 1.93 -6.88
C ILE A 7 -25.68 1.35 -5.86
N CYS A 8 -25.33 0.07 -6.02
CA CYS A 8 -24.34 -0.62 -5.20
C CYS A 8 -22.90 -0.20 -5.61
N PRO A 9 -22.07 0.34 -4.70
CA PRO A 9 -20.71 0.78 -5.04
C PRO A 9 -19.72 -0.34 -5.38
N ILE A 10 -20.08 -1.61 -5.14
CA ILE A 10 -19.21 -2.76 -5.44
C ILE A 10 -19.47 -3.31 -6.85
N CYS A 11 -20.73 -3.43 -7.25
CA CYS A 11 -21.11 -4.01 -8.54
C CYS A 11 -21.66 -3.00 -9.54
N PHE A 12 -21.86 -1.75 -9.13
CA PHE A 12 -22.39 -0.65 -9.94
C PHE A 12 -23.79 -0.89 -10.54
N GLU A 13 -24.51 -1.88 -10.02
CA GLU A 13 -25.90 -2.16 -10.38
C GLU A 13 -26.86 -1.51 -9.39
N SER A 14 -28.08 -1.22 -9.86
CA SER A 14 -29.17 -0.77 -8.98
C SER A 14 -29.52 -1.83 -7.94
N PHE A 15 -29.83 -1.40 -6.72
CA PHE A 15 -30.27 -2.34 -5.69
C PHE A 15 -31.61 -2.97 -6.09
N LYS A 16 -31.66 -4.31 -6.11
CA LYS A 16 -32.94 -5.01 -6.14
C LYS A 16 -33.58 -4.87 -4.76
N GLU A 17 -34.86 -4.51 -4.71
CA GLU A 17 -35.61 -4.39 -3.45
C GLU A 17 -35.45 -5.66 -2.60
N ASN A 18 -35.39 -5.52 -1.28
CA ASN A 18 -35.11 -6.58 -0.29
C ASN A 18 -33.73 -7.25 -0.29
N ARG A 19 -32.72 -6.71 -0.98
CA ARG A 19 -31.34 -7.25 -0.91
C ARG A 19 -30.27 -6.21 -0.57
N LYS A 20 -30.65 -5.12 0.10
CA LYS A 20 -29.73 -4.12 0.65
C LYS A 20 -29.12 -4.62 1.96
N ALA A 21 -27.86 -4.29 2.18
CA ALA A 21 -27.14 -4.56 3.40
C ALA A 21 -26.51 -3.29 3.96
N TYR A 22 -26.65 -3.14 5.27
CA TYR A 22 -26.21 -1.99 6.07
C TYR A 22 -25.17 -2.45 7.08
N THR A 23 -24.14 -1.62 7.30
CA THR A 23 -23.09 -1.95 8.27
C THR A 23 -23.44 -1.41 9.66
N ASP A 24 -22.79 -1.93 10.71
CA ASP A 24 -22.97 -1.43 12.08
C ASP A 24 -22.18 -0.16 12.42
N VAL A 25 -21.37 0.34 11.48
CA VAL A 25 -20.35 1.38 11.74
C VAL A 25 -20.38 2.55 10.77
N CYS A 26 -21.13 2.46 9.67
CA CYS A 26 -21.30 3.54 8.70
C CYS A 26 -22.59 3.38 7.89
N ASP A 27 -23.03 4.47 7.26
CA ASP A 27 -24.27 4.56 6.49
C ASP A 27 -24.14 4.09 5.04
N HIS A 28 -22.99 3.49 4.68
CA HIS A 28 -22.78 2.96 3.34
C HIS A 28 -23.62 1.70 3.11
N VAL A 29 -24.35 1.70 1.99
CA VAL A 29 -25.28 0.62 1.61
C VAL A 29 -24.71 -0.19 0.44
N PHE A 30 -24.86 -1.51 0.51
CA PHE A 30 -24.38 -2.44 -0.50
C PHE A 30 -25.45 -3.50 -0.81
N CYS A 31 -25.28 -4.25 -1.89
CA CYS A 31 -26.02 -5.51 -2.04
C CYS A 31 -25.56 -6.49 -0.95
N PHE A 32 -26.49 -7.24 -0.35
CA PHE A 32 -26.19 -8.32 0.61
C PHE A 32 -25.11 -9.27 0.08
N SER A 33 -25.26 -9.73 -1.16
CA SER A 33 -24.29 -10.64 -1.79
C SER A 33 -22.91 -10.00 -2.01
N CYS A 34 -22.85 -8.71 -2.29
CA CYS A 34 -21.58 -8.00 -2.50
C CYS A 34 -20.85 -7.80 -1.18
N LEU A 35 -21.57 -7.35 -0.15
CA LEU A 35 -20.99 -7.15 1.18
C LEU A 35 -20.60 -8.49 1.84
N ASP A 36 -21.44 -9.52 1.75
CA ASP A 36 -21.12 -10.87 2.27
C ASP A 36 -19.86 -11.45 1.62
N LYS A 37 -19.73 -11.34 0.28
CA LYS A 37 -18.52 -11.76 -0.44
C LYS A 37 -17.28 -10.99 0.00
N TRP A 38 -17.40 -9.68 0.18
CA TRP A 38 -16.32 -8.84 0.65
C TRP A 38 -15.87 -9.24 2.07
N LEU A 39 -16.82 -9.38 2.99
CA LEU A 39 -16.57 -9.70 4.41
C LEU A 39 -16.03 -11.10 4.65
N LYS A 40 -16.07 -11.99 3.65
CA LYS A 40 -15.35 -13.28 3.66
C LYS A 40 -13.83 -13.13 3.54
N MET A 41 -13.35 -11.98 3.05
CA MET A 41 -11.92 -11.68 2.85
C MET A 41 -11.44 -10.55 3.75
N GLU A 42 -12.17 -9.45 3.82
CA GLU A 42 -11.78 -8.22 4.53
C GLU A 42 -12.84 -7.82 5.56
N SER A 43 -12.47 -7.54 6.80
CA SER A 43 -13.42 -7.16 7.86
C SER A 43 -13.70 -5.65 7.94
N CYS A 44 -13.56 -4.94 6.83
CA CYS A 44 -13.66 -3.48 6.78
C CYS A 44 -14.67 -3.04 5.73
N CYS A 45 -15.24 -1.86 5.89
CA CYS A 45 -16.10 -1.25 4.89
C CYS A 45 -15.32 -1.04 3.57
N PRO A 46 -15.89 -1.39 2.40
CA PRO A 46 -15.28 -1.17 1.10
C PRO A 46 -14.99 0.30 0.77
N ILE A 47 -15.70 1.24 1.40
CA ILE A 47 -15.62 2.67 1.09
C ILE A 47 -14.71 3.40 2.07
N ASP A 48 -15.00 3.33 3.37
CA ASP A 48 -14.30 4.11 4.40
C ASP A 48 -13.39 3.28 5.31
N ARG A 49 -13.26 1.97 5.04
CA ARG A 49 -12.38 1.02 5.73
C ARG A 49 -12.64 0.88 7.24
N LYS A 50 -13.75 1.40 7.77
CA LYS A 50 -14.15 1.17 9.16
C LYS A 50 -14.39 -0.32 9.41
N ARG A 51 -13.96 -0.81 10.57
CA ARG A 51 -14.02 -2.25 10.89
C ARG A 51 -15.46 -2.68 11.17
N ILE A 52 -15.98 -3.59 10.35
CA ILE A 52 -17.35 -4.12 10.45
C ILE A 52 -17.33 -5.39 11.31
N ARG A 53 -18.22 -5.47 12.31
CA ARG A 53 -18.38 -6.68 13.16
C ARG A 53 -19.67 -7.43 12.86
N LYS A 54 -20.69 -6.72 12.41
CA LYS A 54 -21.98 -7.27 11.98
C LYS A 54 -22.57 -6.39 10.88
N PHE A 55 -23.41 -6.95 10.04
CA PHE A 55 -24.18 -6.20 9.05
C PHE A 55 -25.62 -6.69 9.04
N ILE A 56 -26.52 -5.82 8.61
CA ILE A 56 -27.97 -6.00 8.69
C ILE A 56 -28.53 -6.09 7.26
N SER A 57 -29.45 -7.02 7.01
CA SER A 57 -30.17 -7.15 5.74
C SER A 57 -31.63 -7.46 6.02
N GLY A 58 -32.54 -6.52 5.70
CA GLY A 58 -33.90 -6.59 6.23
C GLY A 58 -33.88 -6.54 7.75
N ASP A 59 -34.51 -7.52 8.41
CA ASP A 59 -34.54 -7.66 9.87
C ASP A 59 -33.45 -8.61 10.41
N GLU A 60 -32.61 -9.18 9.55
CA GLU A 60 -31.59 -10.14 9.95
C GLU A 60 -30.25 -9.45 10.30
N ILE A 61 -29.66 -9.84 11.43
CA ILE A 61 -28.31 -9.40 11.85
C ILE A 61 -27.30 -10.53 11.59
N ILE A 62 -26.39 -10.32 10.63
CA ILE A 62 -25.34 -11.28 10.28
C ILE A 62 -24.02 -10.90 10.98
N LYS A 63 -23.45 -11.83 11.76
CA LYS A 63 -22.13 -11.65 12.41
C LYS A 63 -20.99 -11.93 11.44
N VAL A 64 -20.01 -11.02 11.38
CA VAL A 64 -18.80 -11.20 10.58
C VAL A 64 -17.80 -12.06 11.35
N LYS A 65 -17.52 -13.26 10.83
CA LYS A 65 -16.47 -14.12 11.39
C LYS A 65 -15.11 -13.52 11.04
N SER A 66 -14.46 -12.86 12.00
CA SER A 66 -13.09 -12.37 11.81
C SER A 66 -12.15 -13.55 11.56
N ARG A 67 -11.72 -13.77 10.32
CA ARG A 67 -10.56 -14.62 10.07
C ARG A 67 -9.33 -13.94 10.63
N LYS A 68 -8.48 -14.67 11.35
CA LYS A 68 -7.11 -14.21 11.68
C LYS A 68 -6.48 -13.83 10.34
N ARG A 69 -6.14 -12.55 10.15
CA ARG A 69 -5.35 -12.10 9.00
C ARG A 69 -4.12 -13.02 8.92
N ARG A 70 -4.08 -13.94 7.95
CA ARG A 70 -2.78 -14.27 7.37
C ARG A 70 -2.35 -12.94 6.79
N ARG A 71 -1.31 -12.32 7.33
CA ARG A 71 -0.75 -11.06 6.82
C ARG A 71 -0.77 -11.17 5.31
N SER A 72 -1.65 -10.39 4.67
CA SER A 72 -1.68 -10.30 3.22
C SER A 72 -0.33 -9.69 2.85
N LYS A 73 0.54 -10.48 2.22
CA LYS A 73 1.70 -9.98 1.49
C LYS A 73 1.10 -9.15 0.35
N THR A 74 0.92 -7.86 0.62
CA THR A 74 0.41 -6.88 -0.33
C THR A 74 1.32 -6.82 -1.56
N LEU A 75 0.86 -6.19 -2.64
CA LEU A 75 1.63 -5.83 -3.86
C LEU A 75 2.91 -4.99 -3.61
N TYR A 76 3.18 -4.61 -2.34
CA TYR A 76 4.44 -4.01 -1.85
C TYR A 76 5.41 -5.04 -1.28
N ASP A 77 5.06 -6.32 -1.26
CA ASP A 77 5.98 -7.45 -1.09
C ASP A 77 6.68 -7.76 -2.41
N VAL A 78 7.16 -6.72 -3.09
CA VAL A 78 8.33 -6.89 -3.94
C VAL A 78 9.43 -7.12 -2.93
N SER A 79 9.91 -8.35 -2.79
CA SER A 79 11.02 -8.68 -1.90
C SER A 79 12.17 -7.73 -2.21
N VAL A 80 12.34 -6.70 -1.38
CA VAL A 80 13.42 -5.73 -1.54
C VAL A 80 14.68 -6.41 -1.01
N PHE A 81 15.57 -6.81 -1.91
CA PHE A 81 16.82 -7.48 -1.56
C PHE A 81 17.89 -6.45 -1.25
N CYS A 82 18.65 -6.70 -0.19
CA CYS A 82 19.84 -5.92 0.11
C CYS A 82 20.93 -6.24 -0.94
N GLU A 83 21.49 -5.22 -1.60
CA GLU A 83 22.58 -5.39 -2.58
C GLU A 83 23.88 -5.96 -2.00
N ILE A 84 24.02 -6.02 -0.68
CA ILE A 84 25.23 -6.52 -0.01
C ILE A 84 25.08 -8.00 0.37
N CYS A 85 23.96 -8.39 0.98
CA CYS A 85 23.75 -9.76 1.44
C CYS A 85 22.77 -10.58 0.58
N ASN A 86 22.16 -9.95 -0.42
CA ASN A 86 21.20 -10.54 -1.35
C ASN A 86 20.02 -11.25 -0.66
N ASP A 87 19.64 -10.75 0.51
CA ASP A 87 18.57 -11.29 1.35
C ASP A 87 17.51 -10.22 1.60
N SER A 88 16.28 -10.66 1.87
CA SER A 88 15.08 -9.85 2.07
C SER A 88 14.58 -9.91 3.52
N LYS A 89 15.48 -10.18 4.47
CA LYS A 89 15.17 -10.46 5.89
C LYS A 89 14.06 -9.55 6.41
N GLN A 90 12.92 -10.18 6.71
CA GLN A 90 11.62 -9.54 6.93
C GLN A 90 11.55 -8.56 8.12
N ASN A 91 12.64 -8.38 8.86
CA ASN A 91 12.71 -7.67 10.12
C ASN A 91 13.89 -6.67 10.23
N ASP A 92 14.73 -6.54 9.21
CA ASP A 92 15.84 -5.58 9.23
C ASP A 92 15.43 -4.29 8.52
N THR A 93 15.75 -3.14 9.13
CA THR A 93 15.48 -1.84 8.51
C THR A 93 16.35 -1.68 7.28
N VAL A 94 15.72 -1.54 6.11
CA VAL A 94 16.37 -1.24 4.84
C VAL A 94 16.34 0.26 4.58
N ILE A 95 17.39 0.77 3.95
CA ILE A 95 17.47 2.13 3.41
C ILE A 95 17.64 2.06 1.90
N LEU A 96 16.96 2.98 1.18
CA LEU A 96 17.07 3.10 -0.27
C LEU A 96 18.05 4.22 -0.61
N CYS A 97 18.81 4.02 -1.70
CA CYS A 97 19.64 5.08 -2.26
C CYS A 97 18.77 6.06 -3.06
N ASP A 98 18.80 7.35 -2.72
CA ASP A 98 18.01 8.40 -3.39
C ASP A 98 18.40 8.66 -4.87
N SER A 99 19.42 7.95 -5.38
CA SER A 99 19.89 8.09 -6.76
C SER A 99 19.65 6.85 -7.62
N CYS A 100 19.54 5.66 -7.05
CA CYS A 100 19.41 4.42 -7.82
C CYS A 100 18.32 3.48 -7.30
N ASP A 101 17.62 3.86 -6.24
CA ASP A 101 16.53 3.12 -5.60
C ASP A 101 16.90 1.70 -5.11
N LEU A 102 18.19 1.33 -5.16
CA LEU A 102 18.69 0.08 -4.62
C LEU A 102 18.64 0.09 -3.10
N ALA A 103 18.41 -1.10 -2.52
CA ALA A 103 18.19 -1.25 -1.10
C ALA A 103 19.39 -1.86 -0.37
N TYR A 104 19.55 -1.42 0.88
CA TYR A 104 20.64 -1.85 1.73
C TYR A 104 20.13 -2.01 3.16
N HIS A 105 20.42 -3.13 3.81
CA HIS A 105 20.22 -3.20 5.26
C HIS A 105 21.17 -2.21 5.93
N MET A 106 20.67 -1.45 6.89
CA MET A 106 21.47 -0.50 7.65
C MET A 106 22.67 -1.16 8.34
N VAL A 107 22.53 -2.42 8.75
CA VAL A 107 23.59 -3.24 9.37
C VAL A 107 24.60 -3.80 8.38
N CYS A 108 24.26 -3.91 7.10
CA CYS A 108 25.17 -4.42 6.07
C CYS A 108 26.09 -3.33 5.50
N LEU A 109 25.80 -2.06 5.80
CA LEU A 109 26.63 -0.93 5.40
C LEU A 109 27.95 -0.89 6.18
N ASP A 110 28.99 -0.29 5.60
CA ASP A 110 30.25 -0.02 6.28
C ASP A 110 30.56 1.50 6.24
N PRO A 111 30.56 2.20 7.38
CA PRO A 111 30.15 1.70 8.70
C PRO A 111 28.63 1.43 8.79
N PRO A 112 28.18 0.52 9.66
CA PRO A 112 26.75 0.28 9.88
C PRO A 112 26.01 1.52 10.37
N LEU A 113 24.83 1.78 9.83
CA LEU A 113 23.97 2.87 10.29
C LEU A 113 23.19 2.46 11.53
N LYS A 114 23.24 3.31 12.57
CA LYS A 114 22.48 3.11 13.82
C LYS A 114 21.04 3.63 13.75
N SER A 115 20.80 4.62 12.89
CA SER A 115 19.50 5.25 12.68
C SER A 115 19.39 5.76 11.24
N VAL A 116 18.16 5.92 10.77
CA VAL A 116 17.91 6.50 9.44
C VAL A 116 18.48 7.92 9.41
N PRO A 117 19.35 8.27 8.44
CA PRO A 117 19.92 9.61 8.33
C PRO A 117 18.84 10.67 8.13
N SER A 118 19.06 11.87 8.65
CA SER A 118 18.26 13.03 8.29
C SER A 118 18.68 13.54 6.90
N GLY A 119 17.75 13.53 5.95
CA GLY A 119 17.99 13.99 4.58
C GLY A 119 18.47 12.89 3.63
N HIS A 120 19.12 13.29 2.54
CA HIS A 120 19.43 12.37 1.46
C HIS A 120 20.52 11.36 1.82
N TRP A 121 20.32 10.11 1.41
CA TRP A 121 21.32 9.06 1.53
C TRP A 121 21.66 8.43 0.18
N TYR A 122 22.95 8.24 -0.04
CA TYR A 122 23.49 7.65 -1.26
C TYR A 122 24.39 6.47 -0.93
N CYS A 123 24.28 5.40 -1.73
CA CYS A 123 25.16 4.24 -1.65
C CYS A 123 26.60 4.61 -2.09
N ALA A 124 27.57 3.74 -1.78
CA ALA A 124 28.98 3.96 -2.10
C ALA A 124 29.20 4.20 -3.61
N LEU A 125 28.51 3.44 -4.46
CA LEU A 125 28.60 3.59 -5.92
C LEU A 125 28.14 4.97 -6.39
N CYS A 126 26.97 5.43 -5.95
CA CYS A 126 26.47 6.76 -6.31
C CYS A 126 27.36 7.89 -5.76
N LYS A 127 27.91 7.72 -4.55
CA LYS A 127 28.88 8.66 -3.98
C LYS A 127 30.14 8.75 -4.82
N ASP A 128 30.67 7.63 -5.31
CA ASP A 128 31.89 7.59 -6.09
C ASP A 128 31.68 8.07 -7.53
N VAL A 129 30.54 7.76 -8.15
CA VAL A 129 30.13 8.35 -9.43
C VAL A 129 30.08 9.88 -9.32
N ALA A 130 29.43 10.41 -8.27
CA ALA A 130 29.36 11.85 -8.05
C ALA A 130 30.76 12.49 -7.87
N LYS A 131 31.68 11.84 -7.16
CA LYS A 131 33.08 12.31 -7.04
C LYS A 131 33.82 12.30 -8.38
N ARG A 132 33.67 11.24 -9.17
CA ARG A 132 34.31 11.10 -10.49
C ARG A 132 33.81 12.12 -11.50
N LEU A 133 32.52 12.46 -11.46
CA LEU A 133 31.93 13.50 -12.30
C LEU A 133 32.37 14.92 -11.87
N LYS A 134 32.59 15.16 -10.57
CA LYS A 134 33.16 16.43 -10.07
C LYS A 134 34.61 16.66 -10.54
N GLY A 135 35.34 15.59 -10.91
CA GLY A 135 36.69 15.68 -11.49
C GLY A 135 36.76 15.97 -12.99
N LYS A 136 35.62 16.02 -13.71
CA LYS A 136 35.55 16.28 -15.15
C LYS A 136 34.50 17.34 -15.51
N ALA A 137 34.54 18.50 -14.86
CA ALA A 137 33.79 19.67 -15.31
C ALA A 137 34.45 20.33 -16.54
N LYS A 138 34.36 19.66 -17.71
CA LYS A 138 34.27 20.30 -19.03
C LYS A 138 33.39 19.41 -19.92
N GLY A 139 32.09 19.65 -19.95
CA GLY A 139 31.16 18.91 -20.80
C GLY A 139 29.73 19.46 -20.72
N LYS A 140 29.29 20.06 -21.83
CA LYS A 140 28.07 20.84 -22.09
C LYS A 140 26.78 20.41 -21.36
N ALA A 141 26.07 21.42 -20.86
CA ALA A 141 24.67 21.34 -20.46
C ALA A 141 23.78 20.98 -21.66
N TYR A 142 22.89 20.00 -21.50
CA TYR A 142 21.74 19.84 -22.37
C TYR A 142 20.50 20.24 -21.58
N SER A 143 19.90 21.36 -21.97
CA SER A 143 18.54 21.72 -21.61
C SER A 143 17.59 20.86 -22.43
N ARG A 144 16.69 20.10 -21.79
CA ARG A 144 15.52 19.56 -22.48
C ARG A 144 14.27 20.25 -21.95
N VAL A 145 13.87 21.29 -22.67
CA VAL A 145 12.52 21.85 -22.65
C VAL A 145 11.58 20.75 -23.14
N ILE A 146 10.49 20.51 -22.41
CA ILE A 146 9.38 19.70 -22.90
C ILE A 146 8.22 20.68 -23.12
N HIS A 147 7.82 20.82 -24.39
CA HIS A 147 6.58 21.48 -24.80
C HIS A 147 5.38 20.56 -24.53
#